data_AF-A0A183FR00-F1
#
_entry.id   AF-A0A183FR00-F1
#
_cell.length_a   1.000
_cell.length_b   1.000
_cell.length_c   1.000
_cell.angle_alpha   90.00
_cell.angle_beta   90.00
_cell.angle_gamma   90.00
#
_symmetry.space_group_name_H-M   'P 1'
#
loop_
_entity.id
_entity.type
_entity.pdbx_description
1 polymer ?
#
loop_
_entity_poly.entity_id
_entity_poly.type
_entity_poly.pdbx_seq_one_letter_code
_entity_poly.pdbx_strand_id
1 'polypeptide(L)'
;MAAKRPFASVGAKVVPAKVDKSAIEEDAEKLANFACINYFIQGEEPGPKILADSEYPSWLFKLDLRPPRPLEDLDPEEDGWLYWRALRARQIEQHRRIQKLKIR
;
A
#
# COMPACT_ATOMS: atom_id res chain seq x y z
N MET A 1 17.83 -6.18 -39.18
CA MET A 1 18.39 -5.55 -37.96
C MET A 1 17.29 -4.72 -37.31
N ALA A 2 16.72 -5.17 -36.19
CA ALA A 2 15.64 -4.45 -35.52
C ALA A 2 16.22 -3.34 -34.63
N ALA A 3 15.86 -2.08 -34.91
CA ALA A 3 16.30 -0.92 -34.16
C ALA A 3 15.68 -0.93 -32.74
N LYS A 4 16.51 -0.98 -31.70
CA LYS A 4 16.09 -0.80 -30.31
C LYS A 4 15.68 0.66 -30.12
N ARG A 5 14.41 0.91 -29.81
CA ARG A 5 13.93 2.24 -29.37
C ARG A 5 14.61 2.56 -28.02
N PRO A 6 15.23 3.73 -27.84
CA PRO A 6 15.75 4.11 -26.53
C PRO A 6 14.55 4.46 -25.65
N PHE A 7 14.31 3.65 -24.60
CA PHE A 7 13.44 4.08 -23.51
C PHE A 7 14.15 5.23 -22.81
N ALA A 8 13.61 6.44 -22.91
CA ALA A 8 14.08 7.58 -22.15
C ALA A 8 13.94 7.25 -20.65
N SER A 9 15.05 7.02 -19.97
CA SER A 9 15.07 7.01 -18.50
C SER A 9 14.84 8.45 -18.05
N VAL A 10 13.60 8.79 -17.69
CA VAL A 10 13.32 10.07 -17.03
C VAL A 10 13.92 9.99 -15.63
N GLY A 11 15.22 10.30 -15.55
CA GLY A 11 15.95 10.55 -14.31
C GLY A 11 15.57 11.91 -13.71
N ALA A 12 14.27 12.21 -13.66
CA ALA A 12 13.79 13.33 -12.89
C ALA A 12 13.98 12.95 -11.42
N LYS A 13 14.93 13.60 -10.75
CA LYS A 13 14.97 13.64 -9.30
C LYS A 13 13.63 14.19 -8.85
N VAL A 14 12.74 13.32 -8.38
CA VAL A 14 11.53 13.72 -7.66
C VAL A 14 12.02 14.43 -6.41
N VAL A 15 12.12 15.75 -6.48
CA VAL A 15 12.27 16.57 -5.28
C VAL A 15 10.98 16.34 -4.50
N PRO A 16 11.03 15.81 -3.26
CA PRO A 16 9.83 15.68 -2.48
C PRO A 16 9.27 17.08 -2.27
N ALA A 17 8.15 17.39 -2.91
CA ALA A 17 7.36 18.55 -2.55
C ALA A 17 7.11 18.47 -1.04
N LYS A 18 7.31 19.58 -0.33
CA LYS A 18 6.96 19.63 1.09
C LYS A 18 5.49 19.23 1.20
N VAL A 19 5.21 18.20 1.98
CA VAL A 19 3.83 17.77 2.23
C VAL A 19 3.17 18.92 2.99
N ASP A 20 2.16 19.55 2.37
CA ASP A 20 1.39 20.62 2.98
C ASP A 20 0.57 20.04 4.15
N LYS A 21 1.12 20.14 5.36
CA LYS A 21 0.51 19.62 6.59
C LYS A 21 -0.72 20.41 7.06
N SER A 22 -0.99 21.56 6.43
CA SER A 22 -2.17 22.39 6.70
C SER A 22 -3.49 21.70 6.34
N ALA A 23 -3.46 20.59 5.60
CA ALA A 23 -4.63 19.79 5.27
C ALA A 23 -4.94 18.69 6.30
N ILE A 24 -4.15 18.58 7.38
CA ILE A 24 -4.35 17.56 8.41
C ILE A 24 -5.21 18.15 9.52
N GLU A 25 -6.41 17.60 9.71
CA GLU A 25 -7.26 17.94 10.86
C GLU A 25 -6.64 17.43 12.15
N GLU A 26 -6.47 18.31 13.15
CA GLU A 26 -5.86 17.99 14.46
C GLU A 26 -6.91 17.81 15.58
N ASP A 27 -8.19 18.06 15.29
CA ASP A 27 -9.27 17.97 16.27
C ASP A 27 -9.69 16.52 16.52
N ALA A 28 -9.45 16.05 17.75
CA ALA A 28 -9.75 14.68 18.17
C ALA A 28 -11.24 14.32 18.07
N GLU A 29 -12.15 15.25 18.36
CA GLU A 29 -13.60 14.98 18.30
C GLU A 29 -14.06 14.81 16.86
N LYS A 30 -13.50 15.58 15.92
CA LYS A 30 -13.77 15.42 14.49
C LYS A 30 -13.20 14.11 13.96
N LEU A 31 -11.95 13.77 14.31
CA LEU A 31 -11.30 12.55 13.86
C LEU A 31 -11.97 11.26 14.38
N ALA A 32 -12.58 11.31 15.57
CA ALA A 32 -13.30 10.16 16.12
C ALA A 32 -14.67 9.95 15.46
N ASN A 33 -15.32 11.01 14.99
CA ASN A 33 -16.68 10.97 14.45
C ASN A 33 -16.73 10.92 12.92
N PHE A 34 -15.71 11.43 12.23
CA PHE A 34 -15.71 11.62 10.78
C PHE A 34 -14.42 11.12 10.14
N ALA A 35 -14.55 10.55 8.95
CA ALA A 35 -13.41 10.20 8.12
C ALA A 35 -12.98 11.42 7.28
N CYS A 36 -11.92 12.11 7.71
CA CYS A 36 -11.36 13.29 7.02
C CYS A 36 -10.56 12.92 5.74
N ILE A 37 -11.23 12.27 4.78
CA ILE A 37 -10.65 11.79 3.50
C ILE A 37 -11.03 12.73 2.33
N ASN A 38 -12.00 13.63 2.53
CA ASN A 38 -12.49 14.51 1.47
C ASN A 38 -11.39 15.46 0.99
N TYR A 39 -11.05 15.40 -0.30
CA TYR A 39 -10.06 16.28 -0.94
C TYR A 39 -10.71 17.32 -1.87
N PHE A 40 -12.05 17.30 -2.01
CA PHE A 40 -12.76 18.27 -2.83
C PHE A 40 -12.89 19.60 -2.08
N ILE A 41 -12.57 20.69 -2.76
CA ILE A 41 -12.71 22.06 -2.25
C ILE A 41 -14.20 22.45 -2.10
N GLN A 42 -15.08 21.77 -2.82
CA GLN A 42 -16.53 21.97 -2.78
C GLN A 42 -17.18 20.75 -2.11
N GLY A 43 -17.54 20.88 -0.84
CA GLY A 43 -18.23 19.85 -0.07
C GLY A 43 -18.43 20.27 1.39
N GLU A 44 -19.35 19.60 2.10
CA GLU A 44 -19.44 19.74 3.55
C GLU A 44 -18.16 19.17 4.19
N GLU A 45 -17.40 20.04 4.84
CA GLU A 45 -16.44 19.64 5.86
C GLU A 45 -17.21 19.34 7.16
N PRO A 46 -16.87 18.30 7.94
CA PRO A 46 -15.88 17.22 7.72
C PRO A 46 -16.47 16.09 6.85
N GLY A 47 -15.61 15.19 6.33
CA GLY A 47 -16.00 14.10 5.41
C GLY A 47 -17.07 13.12 5.94
N PRO A 48 -17.28 11.96 5.28
CA PRO A 48 -18.34 11.03 5.68
C PRO A 48 -18.24 10.62 7.16
N LYS A 49 -19.38 10.65 7.86
CA LYS A 49 -19.49 10.27 9.27
C LYS A 49 -19.20 8.79 9.45
N ILE A 50 -18.50 8.44 10.52
CA ILE A 50 -18.30 7.06 10.95
C ILE A 50 -19.61 6.57 11.58
N LEU A 51 -20.14 5.48 11.03
CA LEU A 51 -21.44 4.91 11.40
C LEU A 51 -21.25 3.80 12.44
N ALA A 52 -22.34 3.19 12.90
CA ALA A 52 -22.25 2.06 13.83
C ALA A 52 -21.70 0.81 13.13
N ASP A 53 -21.03 -0.06 13.89
CA ASP A 53 -20.42 -1.30 13.39
C ASP A 53 -21.38 -2.21 12.61
N SER A 54 -22.68 -2.14 12.91
CA SER A 54 -23.73 -2.92 12.24
C SER A 54 -23.99 -2.52 10.78
N GLU A 55 -23.61 -1.30 10.39
CA GLU A 55 -23.76 -0.82 9.01
C GLU A 55 -22.60 -1.28 8.12
N TYR A 56 -21.48 -1.69 8.72
CA TYR A 56 -20.32 -2.16 8.00
C TYR A 56 -20.40 -3.68 7.74
N PRO A 57 -19.90 -4.14 6.58
CA PRO A 57 -19.85 -5.56 6.29
C PRO A 57 -19.03 -6.35 7.33
N SER A 58 -19.53 -7.53 7.72
CA SER A 58 -18.87 -8.37 8.74
C SER A 58 -17.45 -8.83 8.40
N TRP A 59 -17.04 -8.80 7.13
CA TRP A 59 -15.68 -9.15 6.72
C TRP A 59 -14.65 -8.09 7.12
N LEU A 60 -15.06 -6.83 7.31
CA LEU A 60 -14.16 -5.73 7.68
C LEU A 60 -13.46 -6.01 9.02
N PHE A 61 -14.23 -6.48 10.00
CA PHE A 61 -13.73 -6.81 11.34
C PHE A 61 -13.01 -8.16 11.43
N LYS A 62 -12.99 -8.92 10.32
CA LYS A 62 -12.29 -10.21 10.22
C LYS A 62 -10.95 -10.10 9.51
N LEU A 63 -10.56 -8.90 9.07
CA LEU A 63 -9.27 -8.66 8.44
C LEU A 63 -8.12 -8.89 9.44
N ASP A 64 -7.06 -9.54 8.98
CA ASP A 64 -5.84 -9.70 9.76
C ASP A 64 -5.06 -8.38 9.78
N LEU A 65 -4.96 -7.75 10.94
CA LEU A 65 -4.21 -6.51 11.17
C LEU A 65 -2.74 -6.76 11.53
N ARG A 66 -2.32 -8.03 11.59
CA ARG A 66 -0.95 -8.40 11.92
C ARG A 66 -0.01 -8.08 10.76
N PRO A 67 1.29 -7.90 11.04
CA PRO A 67 2.28 -7.81 9.98
C PRO A 67 2.23 -9.07 9.08
N PRO A 68 2.57 -8.96 7.79
CA PRO A 68 2.58 -10.09 6.88
C PRO A 68 3.44 -11.23 7.45
N ARG A 69 2.87 -12.44 7.51
CA ARG A 69 3.60 -13.63 7.95
C ARG A 69 4.74 -13.95 6.98
N PRO A 70 5.89 -14.44 7.49
CA PRO A 70 6.97 -14.91 6.63
C PRO A 70 6.53 -16.14 5.82
N LEU A 71 7.26 -16.46 4.76
CA LEU A 71 6.92 -17.57 3.87
C LEU A 71 6.88 -18.91 4.59
N GLU A 72 7.76 -19.09 5.57
CA GLU A 72 7.88 -20.31 6.38
C GLU A 72 6.65 -20.61 7.23
N ASP A 73 5.88 -19.56 7.60
CA ASP A 73 4.68 -19.67 8.43
C ASP A 73 3.38 -19.74 7.60
N LEU A 74 3.49 -19.68 6.27
CA LEU A 74 2.35 -19.75 5.35
C LEU A 74 2.18 -21.18 4.84
N ASP A 75 0.94 -21.68 4.88
CA ASP A 75 0.61 -22.99 4.33
C ASP A 75 0.06 -22.87 2.90
N PRO A 76 0.60 -23.60 1.91
CA PRO A 76 0.09 -23.59 0.53
C PRO A 76 -1.40 -23.96 0.40
N GLU A 77 -1.93 -24.82 1.27
CA GLU A 77 -3.31 -25.31 1.19
C GLU A 77 -4.29 -24.38 1.92
N GLU A 78 -3.89 -23.81 3.06
CA GLU A 78 -4.74 -22.90 3.85
C GLU A 78 -4.64 -21.44 3.37
N ASP A 79 -3.43 -20.94 3.10
CA ASP A 79 -3.18 -19.55 2.72
C ASP A 79 -3.16 -19.35 1.20
N GLY A 80 -3.13 -20.45 0.44
CA GLY A 80 -3.32 -20.49 -1.01
C GLY A 80 -2.49 -19.45 -1.75
N TRP A 81 -3.17 -18.40 -2.25
CA TRP A 81 -2.57 -17.35 -3.05
C TRP A 81 -1.49 -16.54 -2.31
N LEU A 82 -1.62 -16.34 -1.00
CA LEU A 82 -0.67 -15.56 -0.20
C LEU A 82 0.70 -16.25 -0.16
N TYR A 83 0.71 -17.56 0.02
CA TYR A 83 1.92 -18.39 -0.01
C TYR A 83 2.66 -18.24 -1.35
N TRP A 84 1.96 -18.45 -2.48
CA TRP A 84 2.58 -18.39 -3.81
C TRP A 84 3.09 -17.00 -4.16
N ARG A 85 2.39 -15.94 -3.73
CA ARG A 85 2.84 -14.56 -3.88
C ARG A 85 4.14 -14.32 -3.10
N ALA A 86 4.21 -14.77 -1.84
CA ALA A 86 5.40 -14.64 -1.01
C ALA A 86 6.59 -15.44 -1.57
N LEU A 87 6.35 -16.66 -2.05
CA LEU A 87 7.37 -17.48 -2.71
C LEU A 87 7.95 -16.78 -3.94
N ARG A 88 7.09 -16.22 -4.80
CA ARG A 88 7.52 -15.51 -6.00
C ARG A 88 8.33 -14.25 -5.67
N ALA A 89 7.91 -13.50 -4.64
CA ALA A 89 8.66 -12.34 -4.18
C ALA A 89 10.07 -12.72 -3.73
N ARG A 90 10.22 -13.80 -2.96
CA ARG A 90 11.52 -14.34 -2.50
C ARG A 90 12.41 -14.76 -3.67
N GLN A 91 11.86 -15.45 -4.67
CA GLN A 91 12.60 -15.86 -5.87
C GLN A 91 13.13 -14.64 -6.64
N ILE A 92 12.29 -13.61 -6.83
CA ILE A 92 12.70 -12.36 -7.50
C ILE A 92 13.84 -11.69 -6.72
N GLU A 93 13.73 -11.64 -5.40
CA GLU A 93 14.75 -11.05 -4.56
C GLU A 93 16.09 -11.82 -4.64
N GLN A 94 16.04 -13.15 -4.54
CA GLN A 94 17.23 -14.00 -4.71
C GLN A 94 17.87 -13.81 -6.07
N HIS A 95 17.07 -13.76 -7.14
CA HIS A 95 17.59 -13.55 -8.49
C HIS A 95 18.29 -12.18 -8.61
N ARG A 96 17.69 -11.10 -8.06
CA ARG A 96 18.32 -9.77 -8.02
C ARG A 96 19.64 -9.79 -7.25
N ARG A 97 19.70 -10.49 -6.11
CA ARG A 97 20.94 -10.64 -5.31
C ARG A 97 22.02 -11.37 -6.12
N ILE A 98 21.69 -12.47 -6.77
CA ILE A 98 22.62 -13.24 -7.61
C ILE A 98 23.12 -12.41 -8.79
N GLN A 99 22.24 -11.67 -9.48
CA GLN A 99 22.64 -10.80 -10.58
C GLN A 99 23.63 -9.72 -10.14
N LYS A 100 23.41 -9.10 -8.97
CA LYS A 100 24.35 -8.12 -8.41
C LYS A 100 25.73 -8.73 -8.13
N LEU A 101 25.77 -9.98 -7.65
CA LEU A 101 27.03 -10.69 -7.40
C LEU A 101 27.75 -11.09 -8.69
N LYS A 102 27.03 -11.41 -9.76
CA LYS A 102 27.61 -11.75 -11.08
C LYS A 102 28.27 -10.58 -11.80
N ILE A 103 27.90 -9.35 -11.46
CA ILE A 103 28.41 -8.12 -12.08
C ILE A 103 29.68 -7.61 -11.37
N ARG A 104 30.06 -8.23 -10.24
CA ARG A 104 31.30 -7.94 -9.50
C ARG A 104 32.40 -8.91 -9.91
#